data_AF-A0A7Y5NUP9-F1
#
_entry.id   AF-A0A7Y5NUP9-F1
#
_cell.length_a   1.000
_cell.length_b   1.000
_cell.length_c   1.000
_cell.angle_alpha   90.00
_cell.angle_beta   90.00
_cell.angle_gamma   90.00
#
_symmetry.space_group_name_H-M   'P 1'
#
loop_
_entity.id
_entity.type
_entity.pdbx_description
1 polymer ?
#
loop_
_entity_poly.entity_id
_entity_poly.type
_entity_poly.pdbx_seq_one_letter_code
_entity_poly.pdbx_strand_id
1 'polypeptide(L)'
;MMGDRVKPASAWSPARCAALAAVVSTMTATSIGAAPSTQPAVYWIGSGDNPLDDAAGLAIARTAPPVGDDGESYGLLLAASDGAELPSKVTITSTRAPDLSQSRAAVEVLERAVEPVACPAFAKGATKCARTKPLRLVFDDVDRRHPLLADRSIVAELGGSISVSGQGISTQTKRVEGALGRQRAQLRVRLVRMRPKDVPPIGANDEDALRLAREEIDRASLVWSTCGVSFGPSTSADVAVVDPPPSFLISLGCEAPSIATGGDIRFTADGREVSVAVSAGTTPRGAARLVEAALDKMGFRAKTSDNRATHAATQASSDVLVYRADGNPATLAAPKQGAVSSDAALDACIGSVRLEDGLQHFTDADAIAGTLEERTLVKAFDDGDPATLEVLVIPSFAGDGRIGESFIFLEHGAIRNVVLEDRAGLRAQKSSFTLAHELGHVLLDQPGHPDDFAGDSPSSLMDADAVNPTAFGPRRLSLAECRRADAQSGAKSLSRALSPWPLAPVATPKKAKAPQP
;
A
#
# COMPACT_ATOMS: atom_id res chain seq x y z
N MET A 1 32.69 32.12 49.69
CA MET A 1 34.12 32.22 49.34
C MET A 1 34.38 31.30 48.17
N MET A 2 34.93 31.87 47.07
CA MET A 2 35.60 31.21 45.92
C MET A 2 34.84 30.04 45.26
N GLY A 3 34.27 30.11 44.06
CA GLY A 3 34.59 30.96 42.90
C GLY A 3 35.64 30.27 42.04
N ASP A 4 35.22 29.34 41.18
CA ASP A 4 36.09 28.76 40.16
C ASP A 4 35.60 29.01 38.73
N ARG A 5 36.57 29.46 37.95
CA ARG A 5 36.46 30.22 36.71
C ARG A 5 36.37 29.30 35.50
N VAL A 6 35.41 29.61 34.63
CA VAL A 6 35.39 29.18 33.23
C VAL A 6 36.60 29.77 32.50
N LYS A 7 37.42 28.91 31.87
CA LYS A 7 38.50 29.33 30.95
C LYS A 7 37.93 29.59 29.55
N PRO A 8 38.41 30.63 28.83
CA PRO A 8 37.87 31.04 27.54
C PRO A 8 38.51 30.30 26.34
N ALA A 9 37.81 30.42 25.22
CA ALA A 9 38.11 29.90 23.90
C ALA A 9 39.54 30.17 23.41
N SER A 10 40.17 29.14 22.84
CA SER A 10 41.43 29.25 22.12
C SER A 10 41.22 29.90 20.76
N ALA A 11 41.96 30.98 20.54
CA ALA A 11 42.05 31.77 19.33
C ALA A 11 42.42 30.93 18.09
N TRP A 12 41.69 31.17 17.00
CA TRP A 12 42.16 30.87 15.65
C TRP A 12 43.16 31.96 15.22
N SER A 13 44.29 31.55 14.64
CA SER A 13 45.36 32.46 14.26
C SER A 13 45.04 33.25 12.99
N PRO A 14 45.45 34.52 12.91
CA PRO A 14 45.28 35.38 11.73
C PRO A 14 46.45 35.15 10.77
N ALA A 15 46.38 34.07 10.00
CA ALA A 15 47.37 33.80 8.94
C ALA A 15 46.72 33.07 7.77
N ARG A 16 45.79 33.75 7.08
CA ARG A 16 45.29 33.41 5.73
C ARG A 16 44.44 34.56 5.14
N CYS A 17 44.99 35.78 5.21
CA CYS A 17 44.54 36.93 4.42
C CYS A 17 45.74 37.43 3.61
N ALA A 18 45.94 36.89 2.39
CA ALA A 18 46.68 37.50 1.28
C ALA A 18 46.90 36.48 0.15
N ALA A 19 45.90 36.29 -0.71
CA ALA A 19 46.06 35.82 -2.09
C ALA A 19 44.72 36.00 -2.84
N LEU A 20 44.24 37.25 -2.90
CA LEU A 20 43.06 37.60 -3.68
C LEU A 20 43.19 39.06 -4.12
N ALA A 21 44.05 39.29 -5.11
CA ALA A 21 44.04 40.50 -5.93
C ALA A 21 44.81 40.25 -7.24
N ALA A 22 44.12 40.56 -8.35
CA ALA A 22 44.65 40.88 -9.68
C ALA A 22 45.13 39.75 -10.60
N VAL A 23 44.18 39.08 -11.27
CA VAL A 23 44.15 39.07 -12.74
C VAL A 23 42.72 39.38 -13.19
N VAL A 24 42.57 40.55 -13.79
CA VAL A 24 41.42 40.98 -14.58
C VAL A 24 41.44 40.21 -15.89
N SER A 25 40.36 39.48 -16.19
CA SER A 25 39.92 39.20 -17.55
C SER A 25 38.42 38.91 -17.53
N THR A 26 37.66 39.99 -17.72
CA THR A 26 36.38 40.06 -18.44
C THR A 26 35.72 38.71 -18.81
N MET A 27 34.80 38.24 -17.96
CA MET A 27 33.66 37.44 -18.41
C MET A 27 32.43 38.33 -18.50
N THR A 28 32.37 39.15 -19.55
CA THR A 28 31.08 39.50 -20.15
C THR A 28 30.58 38.24 -20.84
N ALA A 29 29.71 37.50 -20.16
CA ALA A 29 28.88 36.50 -20.81
C ALA A 29 28.01 37.24 -21.84
N THR A 30 28.49 37.30 -23.07
CA THR A 30 27.64 37.47 -24.23
C THR A 30 26.77 36.22 -24.26
N SER A 31 25.54 36.33 -23.75
CA SER A 31 24.45 35.50 -24.24
C SER A 31 24.31 35.82 -25.72
N ILE A 32 25.07 35.10 -26.56
CA ILE A 32 24.77 35.02 -27.99
C ILE A 32 23.32 34.57 -28.03
N GLY A 33 22.44 35.49 -28.43
CA GLY A 33 21.02 35.23 -28.55
C GLY A 33 20.86 34.00 -29.43
N ALA A 34 20.50 32.87 -28.80
CA ALA A 34 20.06 31.72 -29.55
C ALA A 34 18.95 32.23 -30.47
N ALA A 35 19.11 32.01 -31.78
CA ALA A 35 18.07 32.37 -32.74
C ALA A 35 16.74 31.83 -32.21
N PRO A 36 15.65 32.63 -32.26
CA PRO A 36 14.36 32.20 -31.74
C PRO A 36 14.04 30.85 -32.34
N SER A 37 13.79 29.87 -31.47
CA SER A 37 13.40 28.52 -31.88
C SER A 37 12.21 28.63 -32.81
N THR A 38 12.35 28.15 -34.04
CA THR A 38 11.25 28.08 -35.02
C THR A 38 10.25 26.97 -34.68
N GLN A 39 10.54 26.14 -33.67
CA GLN A 39 9.66 25.07 -33.22
C GLN A 39 8.63 25.60 -32.23
N PRO A 40 7.35 25.20 -32.33
CA PRO A 40 6.33 25.55 -31.34
C PRO A 40 6.73 25.08 -29.94
N ALA A 41 6.54 25.95 -28.96
CA ALA A 41 6.63 25.61 -27.56
C ALA A 41 5.37 24.84 -27.12
N VAL A 42 5.53 23.89 -26.21
CA VAL A 42 4.43 23.11 -25.64
C VAL A 42 4.37 23.35 -24.15
N TYR A 43 3.19 23.72 -23.67
CA TYR A 43 2.90 23.95 -22.26
C TYR A 43 1.83 22.96 -21.81
N TRP A 44 2.07 22.33 -20.67
CA TRP A 44 1.03 21.61 -19.94
C TRP A 44 0.25 22.61 -19.10
N ILE A 45 -1.07 22.59 -19.20
CA ILE A 45 -1.96 23.48 -18.46
C ILE A 45 -2.92 22.68 -17.58
N GLY A 46 -3.15 23.14 -16.36
CA GLY A 46 -4.17 22.57 -15.45
C GLY A 46 -5.55 23.17 -15.69
N SER A 47 -6.48 22.90 -14.76
CA SER A 47 -7.76 23.64 -14.71
C SER A 47 -7.51 25.14 -14.51
N GLY A 48 -8.31 25.96 -15.20
CA GLY A 48 -8.16 27.43 -15.21
C GLY A 48 -7.04 27.96 -16.12
N ASP A 49 -6.51 27.15 -17.03
CA ASP A 49 -5.57 27.53 -18.10
C ASP A 49 -4.21 28.08 -17.65
N ASN A 50 -3.83 27.81 -16.41
CA ASN A 50 -2.51 28.16 -15.89
C ASN A 50 -1.46 27.11 -16.31
N PRO A 51 -0.25 27.53 -16.71
CA PRO A 51 0.83 26.62 -17.00
C PRO A 51 1.23 25.88 -15.72
N LEU A 52 1.39 24.57 -15.84
CA LEU A 52 1.98 23.78 -14.78
C LEU A 52 3.47 24.13 -14.63
N ASP A 53 3.96 24.13 -13.40
CA ASP A 53 5.40 24.22 -13.12
C ASP A 53 6.12 23.07 -13.86
N ASP A 54 7.30 23.36 -14.40
CA ASP A 54 8.17 22.35 -15.01
C ASP A 54 8.53 21.24 -14.02
N ALA A 55 8.65 21.58 -12.73
CA ALA A 55 8.90 20.62 -11.65
C ALA A 55 7.67 19.78 -11.27
N ALA A 56 6.45 20.19 -11.62
CA ALA A 56 5.23 19.46 -11.29
C ALA A 56 5.01 18.26 -12.22
N GLY A 57 4.70 17.09 -11.63
CA GLY A 57 4.21 15.91 -12.32
C GLY A 57 2.73 15.99 -12.71
N LEU A 58 2.28 15.03 -13.53
CA LEU A 58 0.88 14.81 -13.86
C LEU A 58 0.31 13.76 -12.92
N ALA A 59 -0.86 14.01 -12.33
CA ALA A 59 -1.51 13.11 -11.39
C ALA A 59 -2.56 12.25 -12.08
N ILE A 60 -2.73 11.03 -11.57
CA ILE A 60 -3.86 10.17 -11.94
C ILE A 60 -5.12 10.66 -11.22
N ALA A 61 -6.24 10.61 -11.92
CA ALA A 61 -7.58 10.93 -11.46
C ALA A 61 -7.97 10.20 -10.16
N ARG A 62 -8.42 10.96 -9.16
CA ARG A 62 -8.86 10.46 -7.84
C ARG A 62 -10.38 10.43 -7.70
N THR A 63 -11.08 11.28 -8.43
CA THR A 63 -12.54 11.38 -8.32
C THR A 63 -13.25 10.72 -9.49
N ALA A 64 -14.53 10.39 -9.29
CA ALA A 64 -15.39 9.98 -10.40
C ALA A 64 -15.45 11.09 -11.47
N PRO A 65 -15.63 10.74 -12.76
CA PRO A 65 -15.70 11.73 -13.83
C PRO A 65 -16.86 12.71 -13.58
N PRO A 66 -16.60 14.02 -13.43
CA PRO A 66 -17.67 14.98 -13.17
C PRO A 66 -18.46 15.27 -14.45
N VAL A 67 -19.73 15.65 -14.28
CA VAL A 67 -20.52 16.31 -15.33
C VAL A 67 -20.16 17.80 -15.32
N GLY A 68 -19.22 18.22 -16.16
CA GLY A 68 -18.79 19.62 -16.27
C GLY A 68 -17.28 19.80 -16.13
N ASP A 69 -16.88 20.87 -15.42
CA ASP A 69 -15.47 21.19 -15.19
C ASP A 69 -14.77 20.08 -14.42
N ASP A 70 -13.55 19.78 -14.85
CA ASP A 70 -12.74 18.69 -14.33
C ASP A 70 -11.39 19.25 -13.85
N GLY A 71 -11.31 19.47 -12.54
CA GLY A 71 -10.10 19.93 -11.85
C GLY A 71 -8.92 18.95 -11.91
N GLU A 72 -9.12 17.72 -12.38
CA GLU A 72 -8.07 16.70 -12.50
C GLU A 72 -7.78 16.34 -13.98
N SER A 73 -8.24 17.18 -14.91
CA SER A 73 -7.88 17.12 -16.33
C SER A 73 -6.77 18.11 -16.69
N TYR A 74 -6.02 17.77 -17.74
CA TYR A 74 -4.88 18.54 -18.25
C TYR A 74 -5.12 18.97 -19.69
N GLY A 75 -4.75 20.19 -20.05
CA GLY A 75 -4.67 20.62 -21.45
C GLY A 75 -3.23 20.63 -21.95
N LEU A 76 -3.08 20.54 -23.27
CA LEU A 76 -1.86 20.89 -23.96
C LEU A 76 -2.09 22.19 -24.71
N LEU A 77 -1.26 23.20 -24.43
CA LEU A 77 -1.19 24.44 -25.19
C LEU A 77 0.06 24.42 -26.05
N LEU A 78 -0.12 24.63 -27.35
CA LEU A 78 0.96 24.82 -28.30
C LEU A 78 1.03 26.30 -28.66
N ALA A 79 2.22 26.89 -28.60
CA ALA A 79 2.43 28.30 -28.88
C ALA A 79 3.56 28.47 -29.91
N ALA A 80 3.30 29.24 -30.95
CA ALA A 80 4.24 29.50 -32.03
C ALA A 80 4.39 31.00 -32.29
N SER A 81 5.61 31.42 -32.61
CA SER A 81 5.90 32.77 -33.11
C SER A 81 5.53 32.91 -34.59
N ASP A 82 5.58 34.14 -35.10
CA ASP A 82 5.27 34.42 -36.50
C ASP A 82 6.16 33.62 -37.47
N GLY A 83 5.52 33.04 -38.49
CA GLY A 83 6.18 32.21 -39.50
C GLY A 83 6.26 30.71 -39.19
N ALA A 84 6.00 30.30 -37.94
CA ALA A 84 5.87 28.88 -37.59
C ALA A 84 4.42 28.39 -37.76
N GLU A 85 4.27 27.14 -38.22
CA GLU A 85 2.98 26.47 -38.31
C GLU A 85 2.76 25.57 -37.10
N LEU A 86 1.53 25.61 -36.55
CA LEU A 86 1.09 24.67 -35.54
C LEU A 86 0.52 23.43 -36.24
N PRO A 87 0.84 22.21 -35.79
CA PRO A 87 0.25 21.02 -36.39
C PRO A 87 -1.24 20.94 -36.05
N SER A 88 -2.02 20.28 -36.90
CA SER A 88 -3.45 20.04 -36.65
C SER A 88 -3.71 18.90 -35.65
N LYS A 89 -2.70 18.06 -35.40
CA LYS A 89 -2.75 16.96 -34.45
C LYS A 89 -1.44 16.81 -33.69
N VAL A 90 -1.55 16.28 -32.48
CA VAL A 90 -0.42 15.81 -31.65
C VAL A 90 -0.59 14.34 -31.31
N THR A 91 0.52 13.63 -31.14
CA THR A 91 0.56 12.28 -30.59
C THR A 91 0.93 12.37 -29.11
N ILE A 92 0.11 11.74 -28.27
CA ILE A 92 0.31 11.62 -26.83
C ILE A 92 0.59 10.16 -26.53
N THR A 93 1.75 9.88 -25.92
CA THR A 93 2.20 8.52 -25.60
C THR A 93 2.34 8.38 -24.09
N SER A 94 1.60 7.44 -23.50
CA SER A 94 1.81 7.00 -22.13
C SER A 94 2.83 5.86 -22.12
N THR A 95 3.79 5.91 -21.19
CA THR A 95 4.92 4.97 -21.10
C THR A 95 5.04 4.42 -19.70
N ARG A 96 5.36 3.13 -19.59
CA ARG A 96 5.48 2.42 -18.31
C ARG A 96 6.58 2.98 -17.42
N ALA A 97 6.42 2.81 -16.11
CA ALA A 97 7.47 3.16 -15.17
C ALA A 97 8.66 2.18 -15.35
N PRO A 98 9.88 2.70 -15.53
CA PRO A 98 11.05 1.87 -15.84
C PRO A 98 11.47 0.95 -14.68
N ASP A 99 10.96 1.21 -13.47
CA ASP A 99 11.22 0.44 -12.26
C ASP A 99 10.05 -0.49 -11.89
N LEU A 100 8.89 -0.37 -12.53
CA LEU A 100 7.78 -1.35 -12.45
C LEU A 100 7.81 -2.36 -13.58
N SER A 101 8.37 -2.00 -14.74
CA SER A 101 8.49 -2.88 -15.89
C SER A 101 9.91 -2.86 -16.46
N GLN A 102 10.42 -4.05 -16.80
CA GLN A 102 11.65 -4.16 -17.59
C GLN A 102 11.49 -3.60 -19.01
N SER A 103 10.25 -3.38 -19.46
CA SER A 103 9.92 -2.85 -20.78
C SER A 103 9.52 -1.37 -20.69
N ARG A 104 10.16 -0.52 -21.51
CA ARG A 104 9.72 0.86 -21.77
C ARG A 104 8.60 0.93 -22.82
N ALA A 105 7.81 -0.13 -22.96
CA ALA A 105 6.71 -0.16 -23.90
C ALA A 105 5.72 0.98 -23.62
N ALA A 106 5.11 1.47 -24.69
CA ALA A 106 3.95 2.35 -24.56
C ALA A 106 2.83 1.59 -23.85
N VAL A 107 2.22 2.23 -22.86
CA VAL A 107 0.95 1.78 -22.26
C VAL A 107 -0.17 2.06 -23.24
N GLU A 108 -0.20 3.28 -23.79
CA GLU A 108 -1.19 3.73 -24.75
C GLU A 108 -0.61 4.85 -25.64
N VAL A 109 -1.07 4.94 -26.89
CA VAL A 109 -0.73 6.01 -27.83
C VAL A 109 -2.02 6.58 -28.40
N LEU A 110 -2.16 7.90 -28.35
CA LEU A 110 -3.36 8.61 -28.78
C LEU A 110 -3.00 9.77 -29.70
N GLU A 111 -3.73 9.91 -30.80
CA GLU A 111 -3.74 11.16 -31.56
C GLU A 111 -4.84 12.10 -31.02
N ARG A 112 -4.53 13.39 -30.95
CA ARG A 112 -5.45 14.43 -30.54
C ARG A 112 -5.40 15.61 -31.49
N ALA A 113 -6.57 16.04 -31.94
CA ALA A 113 -6.71 17.30 -32.65
C ALA A 113 -6.42 18.46 -31.70
N VAL A 114 -5.91 19.55 -32.26
CA VAL A 114 -5.72 20.81 -31.55
C VAL A 114 -6.57 21.88 -32.22
N GLU A 115 -7.15 22.75 -31.42
CA GLU A 115 -8.06 23.81 -31.86
C GLU A 115 -7.40 25.17 -31.63
N PRO A 116 -7.49 26.12 -32.57
CA PRO A 116 -6.95 27.46 -32.38
C PRO A 116 -7.57 28.14 -31.16
N VAL A 117 -6.74 28.79 -30.35
CA VAL A 117 -7.16 29.57 -29.18
C VAL A 117 -6.39 30.88 -29.10
N ALA A 118 -6.91 31.84 -28.34
CA ALA A 118 -6.17 33.05 -28.02
C ALA A 118 -4.90 32.70 -27.22
N CYS A 119 -3.78 33.33 -27.55
CA CYS A 119 -2.53 33.12 -26.82
C CYS A 119 -2.61 33.73 -25.42
N PRO A 120 -2.38 32.95 -24.35
CA PRO A 120 -2.41 33.47 -23.00
C PRO A 120 -1.15 34.31 -22.70
N ALA A 121 -1.24 35.20 -21.71
CA ALA A 121 -0.19 36.17 -21.38
C ALA A 121 1.17 35.54 -21.01
N PHE A 122 1.16 34.30 -20.51
CA PHE A 122 2.40 33.59 -20.18
C PHE A 122 3.14 33.06 -21.42
N ALA A 123 2.47 32.88 -22.56
CA ALA A 123 3.06 32.46 -23.83
C ALA A 123 3.70 33.65 -24.57
N LYS A 124 4.67 34.30 -23.92
CA LYS A 124 5.30 35.54 -24.43
C LYS A 124 5.93 35.32 -25.80
N GLY A 125 5.61 36.21 -26.74
CA GLY A 125 6.16 36.17 -28.11
C GLY A 125 5.48 35.15 -29.04
N ALA A 126 4.44 34.47 -28.58
CA ALA A 126 3.59 33.66 -29.44
C ALA A 126 2.52 34.53 -30.12
N THR A 127 2.32 34.31 -31.41
CA THR A 127 1.28 34.98 -32.21
C THR A 127 0.18 34.00 -32.64
N LYS A 128 0.46 32.70 -32.58
CA LYS A 128 -0.51 31.63 -32.82
C LYS A 128 -0.48 30.65 -31.66
N CYS A 129 -1.67 30.27 -31.18
CA CYS A 129 -1.81 29.23 -30.17
C CYS A 129 -2.91 28.24 -30.54
N ALA A 130 -2.71 26.99 -30.16
CA ALA A 130 -3.68 25.92 -30.31
C ALA A 130 -3.71 25.05 -29.06
N ARG A 131 -4.85 24.43 -28.77
CA ARG A 131 -5.07 23.66 -27.55
C ARG A 131 -5.74 22.33 -27.84
N THR A 132 -5.38 21.27 -27.12
CA THR A 132 -6.17 20.04 -27.09
C THR A 132 -7.42 20.19 -26.22
N LYS A 133 -8.43 19.33 -26.41
CA LYS A 133 -9.43 19.07 -25.37
C LYS A 133 -8.73 18.63 -24.06
N PRO A 134 -9.35 18.88 -22.89
CA PRO A 134 -8.83 18.38 -21.62
C PRO A 134 -8.60 16.86 -21.67
N LEU A 135 -7.54 16.41 -21.03
CA LEU A 135 -7.08 15.03 -20.98
C LEU A 135 -6.96 14.61 -19.51
N ARG A 136 -7.72 13.59 -19.12
CA ARG A 136 -7.67 12.97 -17.79
C ARG A 136 -6.74 11.76 -17.81
N LEU A 137 -5.83 11.66 -16.85
CA LEU A 137 -5.02 10.45 -16.67
C LEU A 137 -5.81 9.48 -15.80
N VAL A 138 -5.98 8.24 -16.28
CA VAL A 138 -6.70 7.18 -15.57
C VAL A 138 -5.80 5.96 -15.35
N PHE A 139 -6.09 5.13 -14.35
CA PHE A 139 -5.24 3.99 -14.02
C PHE A 139 -5.61 2.69 -14.74
N ASP A 140 -6.84 2.56 -15.25
CA ASP A 140 -7.28 1.35 -15.94
C ASP A 140 -8.16 1.58 -17.17
N ASP A 141 -8.49 0.46 -17.82
CA ASP A 141 -9.30 0.42 -19.02
C ASP A 141 -10.81 0.57 -18.75
N VAL A 142 -11.28 0.29 -17.54
CA VAL A 142 -12.68 0.51 -17.14
C VAL A 142 -12.96 2.00 -17.19
N ASP A 143 -12.06 2.78 -16.59
CA ASP A 143 -12.09 4.23 -16.61
C ASP A 143 -11.95 4.80 -18.02
N ARG A 144 -11.01 4.23 -18.77
CA ARG A 144 -10.73 4.62 -20.15
C ARG A 144 -11.95 4.48 -21.06
N ARG A 145 -12.85 3.53 -20.77
CA ARG A 145 -14.07 3.24 -21.53
C ARG A 145 -15.32 3.94 -20.98
N HIS A 146 -15.22 4.63 -19.84
CA HIS A 146 -16.36 5.35 -19.27
C HIS A 146 -16.91 6.37 -20.29
N PRO A 147 -18.25 6.46 -20.52
CA PRO A 147 -18.82 7.33 -21.55
C PRO A 147 -18.40 8.81 -21.45
N LEU A 148 -18.24 9.33 -20.22
CA LEU A 148 -17.76 10.69 -19.97
C LEU A 148 -16.25 10.88 -20.16
N LEU A 149 -15.49 9.81 -20.41
CA LEU A 149 -14.02 9.84 -20.53
C LEU A 149 -13.49 9.27 -21.86
N ALA A 150 -14.29 8.53 -22.62
CA ALA A 150 -13.84 7.73 -23.76
C ALA A 150 -13.04 8.50 -24.83
N ASP A 151 -13.27 9.80 -24.98
CA ASP A 151 -12.57 10.69 -25.91
C ASP A 151 -11.57 11.64 -25.23
N ARG A 152 -11.53 11.67 -23.89
CA ARG A 152 -10.76 12.62 -23.09
C ARG A 152 -9.91 11.99 -21.98
N SER A 153 -9.59 10.71 -22.07
CA SER A 153 -8.67 10.06 -21.14
C SER A 153 -7.56 9.25 -21.82
N ILE A 154 -6.50 8.97 -21.06
CA ILE A 154 -5.39 8.09 -21.41
C ILE A 154 -5.01 7.25 -20.18
N VAL A 155 -4.72 5.96 -20.38
CA VAL A 155 -4.22 5.09 -19.31
C VAL A 155 -2.78 5.47 -18.97
N ALA A 156 -2.53 5.71 -17.68
CA ALA A 156 -1.24 6.13 -17.14
C ALA A 156 -0.85 5.27 -15.93
N GLU A 157 0.45 5.17 -15.69
CA GLU A 157 1.02 4.35 -14.62
C GLU A 157 1.91 5.22 -13.72
N LEU A 158 1.83 5.04 -12.40
CA LEU A 158 2.61 5.79 -11.43
C LEU A 158 4.12 5.61 -11.62
N GLY A 159 4.86 6.71 -11.79
CA GLY A 159 6.29 6.71 -12.11
C GLY A 159 6.59 6.54 -13.60
N GLY A 160 5.57 6.31 -14.41
CA GLY A 160 5.64 6.36 -15.87
C GLY A 160 5.83 7.78 -16.40
N SER A 161 5.54 7.96 -17.68
CA SER A 161 5.57 9.29 -18.30
C SER A 161 4.56 9.46 -19.43
N ILE A 162 4.10 10.69 -19.59
CA ILE A 162 3.33 11.13 -20.76
C ILE A 162 4.25 11.98 -21.64
N SER A 163 4.43 11.54 -22.88
CA SER A 163 5.19 12.24 -23.91
C SER A 163 4.27 12.80 -24.98
N VAL A 164 4.56 13.99 -25.47
CA VAL A 164 3.82 14.66 -26.55
C VAL A 164 4.77 14.93 -27.70
N SER A 165 4.38 14.52 -28.90
CA SER A 165 5.12 14.75 -30.14
C SER A 165 4.18 15.18 -31.27
N GLY A 166 4.73 15.79 -32.31
CA GLY A 166 3.98 16.22 -33.49
C GLY A 166 4.89 16.89 -34.51
N GLN A 167 4.37 17.17 -35.70
CA GLN A 167 5.15 17.80 -36.75
C GLN A 167 5.64 19.19 -36.29
N GLY A 168 6.95 19.42 -36.38
CA GLY A 168 7.58 20.67 -35.98
C GLY A 168 7.75 20.88 -34.48
N ILE A 169 7.22 19.99 -33.63
CA ILE A 169 7.25 20.11 -32.16
C ILE A 169 8.40 19.29 -31.58
N SER A 170 9.18 19.89 -30.67
CA SER A 170 10.12 19.14 -29.84
C SER A 170 9.36 18.28 -28.82
N THR A 171 9.70 16.99 -28.75
CA THR A 171 9.03 16.05 -27.83
C THR A 171 9.16 16.52 -26.39
N GLN A 172 8.02 16.79 -25.76
CA GLN A 172 7.95 17.10 -24.33
C GLN A 172 7.54 15.86 -23.56
N THR A 173 8.12 15.66 -22.37
CA THR A 173 7.80 14.51 -21.52
C THR A 173 7.58 14.98 -20.09
N LYS A 174 6.46 14.57 -19.50
CA LYS A 174 6.13 14.80 -18.10
C LYS A 174 6.00 13.47 -17.36
N ARG A 175 6.40 13.44 -16.10
CA ARG A 175 6.25 12.28 -15.23
C ARG A 175 4.81 12.14 -14.75
N VAL A 176 4.41 10.90 -14.52
CA VAL A 176 3.16 10.58 -13.81
C VAL A 176 3.50 10.37 -12.33
N GLU A 177 2.86 11.15 -11.47
CA GLU A 177 3.07 11.15 -10.02
C GLU A 177 1.74 10.92 -9.28
N GLY A 178 1.83 10.67 -7.98
CA GLY A 178 0.65 10.67 -7.11
C GLY A 178 0.37 12.04 -6.50
N ALA A 179 -0.80 12.17 -5.89
CA ALA A 179 -1.21 13.41 -5.22
C ALA A 179 -0.24 13.89 -4.12
N LEU A 180 0.52 12.97 -3.51
CA LEU A 180 1.43 13.23 -2.40
C LEU A 180 2.87 12.80 -2.72
N GLY A 181 3.22 12.74 -4.01
CA GLY A 181 4.49 12.19 -4.48
C GLY A 181 4.40 10.69 -4.71
N ARG A 182 5.49 9.96 -4.44
CA ARG A 182 5.59 8.52 -4.72
C ARG A 182 6.07 7.76 -3.49
N GLN A 183 5.26 6.80 -3.07
CA GLN A 183 5.45 5.98 -1.89
C GLN A 183 5.34 4.51 -2.25
N ARG A 184 5.95 3.66 -1.42
CA ARG A 184 5.90 2.21 -1.56
C ARG A 184 5.51 1.55 -0.24
N ALA A 185 4.57 0.60 -0.32
CA ALA A 185 4.29 -0.38 0.71
C ALA A 185 4.90 -1.73 0.33
N GLN A 186 5.33 -2.49 1.34
CA GLN A 186 5.82 -3.85 1.17
C GLN A 186 4.71 -4.84 1.49
N LEU A 187 4.33 -5.66 0.52
CA LEU A 187 3.39 -6.75 0.72
C LEU A 187 4.13 -8.08 0.88
N ARG A 188 3.63 -8.89 1.79
CA ARG A 188 3.99 -10.30 1.96
C ARG A 188 2.72 -11.12 1.89
N VAL A 189 2.59 -11.92 0.83
CA VAL A 189 1.35 -12.61 0.50
C VAL A 189 1.51 -14.11 0.71
N ARG A 190 0.58 -14.72 1.43
CA ARG A 190 0.54 -16.15 1.71
C ARG A 190 -0.79 -16.73 1.26
N LEU A 191 -0.73 -17.65 0.30
CA LEU A 191 -1.90 -18.39 -0.16
C LEU A 191 -2.03 -19.65 0.68
N VAL A 192 -2.95 -19.62 1.64
CA VAL A 192 -3.11 -20.66 2.64
C VAL A 192 -3.98 -21.78 2.07
N ARG A 193 -3.41 -22.98 1.96
CA ARG A 193 -4.16 -24.17 1.55
C ARG A 193 -5.22 -24.51 2.59
N MET A 194 -6.29 -25.16 2.15
CA MET A 194 -7.31 -25.68 3.06
C MET A 194 -6.76 -26.74 4.02
N ARG A 195 -5.90 -27.62 3.51
CA ARG A 195 -5.20 -28.66 4.27
C ARG A 195 -3.73 -28.73 3.85
N PRO A 196 -2.85 -29.29 4.70
CA PRO A 196 -1.46 -29.49 4.33
C PRO A 196 -1.33 -30.28 3.02
N LYS A 197 -0.55 -29.75 2.07
CA LYS A 197 -0.27 -30.33 0.74
C LYS A 197 -1.48 -30.46 -0.19
N ASP A 198 -2.61 -29.82 0.11
CA ASP A 198 -3.77 -29.77 -0.79
C ASP A 198 -3.53 -28.85 -1.99
N VAL A 199 -4.53 -28.56 -2.82
CA VAL A 199 -4.45 -27.50 -3.84
C VAL A 199 -4.46 -26.10 -3.21
N PRO A 200 -3.88 -25.08 -3.86
CA PRO A 200 -3.96 -23.70 -3.37
C PRO A 200 -5.40 -23.17 -3.36
N PRO A 201 -5.69 -22.10 -2.59
CA PRO A 201 -7.05 -21.54 -2.47
C PRO A 201 -7.59 -20.96 -3.79
N ILE A 202 -6.69 -20.59 -4.71
CA ILE A 202 -6.98 -20.08 -6.05
C ILE A 202 -6.09 -20.78 -7.09
N GLY A 203 -6.52 -20.74 -8.35
CA GLY A 203 -5.76 -21.34 -9.46
C GLY A 203 -5.82 -22.86 -9.50
N ALA A 204 -5.25 -23.45 -10.56
CA ALA A 204 -5.23 -24.90 -10.75
C ALA A 204 -4.07 -25.61 -10.01
N ASN A 205 -3.00 -24.87 -9.72
CA ASN A 205 -1.78 -25.35 -9.05
C ASN A 205 -1.01 -24.15 -8.48
N ASP A 206 0.10 -24.40 -7.79
CA ASP A 206 0.86 -23.35 -7.10
C ASP A 206 1.37 -22.25 -8.04
N GLU A 207 1.87 -22.61 -9.23
CA GLU A 207 2.37 -21.62 -10.19
C GLU A 207 1.26 -20.67 -10.65
N ASP A 208 0.09 -21.24 -10.95
CA ASP A 208 -1.10 -20.48 -11.33
C ASP A 208 -1.61 -19.59 -10.17
N ALA A 209 -1.56 -20.10 -8.94
CA ALA A 209 -1.93 -19.37 -7.74
C ALA A 209 -1.02 -18.14 -7.49
N LEU A 210 0.30 -18.33 -7.62
CA LEU A 210 1.28 -17.25 -7.51
C LEU A 210 1.07 -16.18 -8.60
N ARG A 211 0.74 -16.60 -9.83
CA ARG A 211 0.42 -15.67 -10.93
C ARG A 211 -0.82 -14.84 -10.61
N LEU A 212 -1.91 -15.49 -10.18
CA LEU A 212 -3.17 -14.82 -9.85
C LEU A 212 -3.02 -13.81 -8.69
N ALA A 213 -2.28 -14.17 -7.63
CA ALA A 213 -1.98 -13.26 -6.53
C ALA A 213 -1.19 -12.03 -6.98
N ARG A 214 -0.19 -12.22 -7.84
CA ARG A 214 0.59 -11.11 -8.42
C ARG A 214 -0.27 -10.16 -9.26
N GLU A 215 -1.20 -10.71 -10.03
CA GLU A 215 -2.16 -9.90 -10.78
C GLU A 215 -3.11 -9.10 -9.86
N GLU A 216 -3.46 -9.63 -8.69
CA GLU A 216 -4.24 -8.89 -7.68
C GLU A 216 -3.43 -7.75 -7.05
N ILE A 217 -2.14 -7.98 -6.73
CA ILE A 217 -1.22 -6.91 -6.28
C ILE A 217 -1.11 -5.79 -7.32
N ASP A 218 -1.02 -6.15 -8.61
CA ASP A 218 -0.99 -5.17 -9.69
C ASP A 218 -2.29 -4.37 -9.75
N ARG A 219 -3.46 -5.03 -9.65
CA ARG A 219 -4.77 -4.35 -9.59
C ARG A 219 -4.88 -3.41 -8.40
N ALA A 220 -4.47 -3.85 -7.22
CA ALA A 220 -4.49 -3.01 -6.03
C ALA A 220 -3.56 -1.79 -6.19
N SER A 221 -2.37 -1.99 -6.77
CA SER A 221 -1.44 -0.89 -7.08
C SER A 221 -2.03 0.14 -8.03
N LEU A 222 -2.85 -0.27 -9.00
CA LEU A 222 -3.51 0.67 -9.93
C LEU A 222 -4.46 1.62 -9.20
N VAL A 223 -5.28 1.12 -8.27
CA VAL A 223 -6.20 1.97 -7.49
C VAL A 223 -5.42 2.94 -6.59
N TRP A 224 -4.43 2.43 -5.87
CA TRP A 224 -3.59 3.20 -4.95
C TRP A 224 -2.65 4.18 -5.64
N SER A 225 -2.41 4.01 -6.95
CA SER A 225 -1.60 4.92 -7.77
C SER A 225 -2.11 6.36 -7.76
N THR A 226 -3.42 6.55 -7.57
CA THR A 226 -4.09 7.85 -7.44
C THR A 226 -3.58 8.65 -6.24
N CYS A 227 -3.17 7.97 -5.17
CA CYS A 227 -2.52 8.54 -3.99
C CYS A 227 -0.99 8.58 -4.10
N GLY A 228 -0.41 7.98 -5.15
CA GLY A 228 1.04 7.82 -5.28
C GLY A 228 1.62 6.63 -4.56
N VAL A 229 0.77 5.67 -4.15
CA VAL A 229 1.20 4.46 -3.48
C VAL A 229 1.29 3.31 -4.49
N SER A 230 2.34 2.51 -4.37
CA SER A 230 2.51 1.27 -5.11
C SER A 230 3.01 0.17 -4.19
N PHE A 231 2.70 -1.08 -4.52
CA PHE A 231 3.21 -2.26 -3.83
C PHE A 231 4.51 -2.80 -4.47
N GLY A 232 5.06 -2.06 -5.44
CA GLY A 232 6.21 -2.44 -6.24
C GLY A 232 5.88 -3.42 -7.38
N PRO A 233 6.88 -3.88 -8.13
CA PRO A 233 6.66 -4.87 -9.18
C PRO A 233 6.15 -6.18 -8.58
N SER A 234 5.00 -6.68 -9.05
CA SER A 234 4.41 -7.93 -8.58
C SER A 234 5.37 -9.13 -8.75
N THR A 235 6.25 -9.10 -9.74
CA THR A 235 7.30 -10.11 -9.94
C THR A 235 8.34 -10.17 -8.81
N SER A 236 8.48 -9.09 -8.04
CA SER A 236 9.38 -8.98 -6.89
C SER A 236 8.67 -9.09 -5.54
N ALA A 237 7.34 -9.22 -5.53
CA ALA A 237 6.57 -9.39 -4.30
C ALA A 237 6.87 -10.76 -3.67
N ASP A 238 6.95 -10.78 -2.33
CA ASP A 238 7.06 -12.01 -1.56
C ASP A 238 5.69 -12.71 -1.55
N VAL A 239 5.49 -13.65 -2.48
CA VAL A 239 4.26 -14.42 -2.63
C VAL A 239 4.59 -15.90 -2.52
N ALA A 240 3.91 -16.62 -1.62
CA ALA A 240 4.13 -18.05 -1.41
C ALA A 240 2.81 -18.80 -1.16
N VAL A 241 2.72 -20.04 -1.65
CA VAL A 241 1.68 -20.98 -1.22
C VAL A 241 2.17 -21.70 0.03
N VAL A 242 1.33 -21.75 1.06
CA VAL A 242 1.68 -22.31 2.37
C VAL A 242 0.61 -23.27 2.88
N ASP A 243 1.03 -24.24 3.68
CA ASP A 243 0.12 -25.09 4.43
C ASP A 243 -0.44 -24.30 5.63
N PRO A 244 -1.67 -24.63 6.11
CA PRO A 244 -2.15 -24.08 7.38
C PRO A 244 -1.20 -24.50 8.51
N PRO A 245 -0.94 -23.62 9.50
CA PRO A 245 0.00 -23.93 10.57
C PRO A 245 -0.53 -25.08 11.44
N PRO A 246 0.36 -25.86 12.09
CA PRO A 246 -0.09 -26.78 13.13
C PRO A 246 -0.69 -25.98 14.30
N SER A 247 -1.39 -26.64 15.22
CA SER A 247 -1.74 -26.04 16.50
C SER A 247 -0.48 -25.70 17.29
N PHE A 248 0.01 -24.47 17.25
CA PHE A 248 1.26 -24.07 17.93
C PHE A 248 1.04 -22.99 19.00
N LEU A 249 -0.20 -22.57 19.17
CA LEU A 249 -0.62 -21.50 20.07
C LEU A 249 -1.55 -22.07 21.15
N ILE A 250 -1.32 -21.69 22.41
CA ILE A 250 -2.27 -21.89 23.51
C ILE A 250 -2.68 -20.52 24.04
N SER A 251 -3.97 -20.29 24.18
CA SER A 251 -4.56 -19.04 24.69
C SER A 251 -5.10 -19.25 26.09
N LEU A 252 -4.71 -18.39 27.01
CA LEU A 252 -5.16 -18.36 28.39
C LEU A 252 -6.20 -17.25 28.50
N GLY A 253 -7.41 -17.57 28.99
CA GLY A 253 -8.51 -16.61 28.96
C GLY A 253 -9.23 -16.55 27.60
N CYS A 254 -9.45 -17.68 26.93
CA CYS A 254 -9.84 -17.71 25.52
C CYS A 254 -11.31 -17.32 25.24
N GLU A 255 -12.26 -17.70 26.09
CA GLU A 255 -13.68 -17.40 25.94
C GLU A 255 -14.12 -16.33 26.94
N ALA A 256 -13.89 -16.59 28.24
CA ALA A 256 -14.31 -15.72 29.34
C ALA A 256 -13.13 -15.40 30.27
N PRO A 257 -12.13 -14.62 29.80
CA PRO A 257 -10.92 -14.36 30.56
C PRO A 257 -11.21 -13.81 31.96
N SER A 258 -10.83 -14.59 32.98
CA SER A 258 -10.98 -14.26 34.40
C SER A 258 -9.70 -14.55 35.18
N ILE A 259 -9.67 -14.13 36.44
CA ILE A 259 -8.57 -14.42 37.37
C ILE A 259 -8.70 -15.87 37.84
N ALA A 260 -7.59 -16.60 37.84
CA ALA A 260 -7.53 -18.00 38.26
C ALA A 260 -8.02 -18.20 39.71
N THR A 261 -8.71 -19.32 39.93
CA THR A 261 -9.14 -19.80 41.26
C THR A 261 -8.20 -20.85 41.86
N GLY A 262 -7.24 -21.33 41.06
CA GLY A 262 -6.33 -22.41 41.39
C GLY A 262 -6.58 -23.62 40.50
N GLY A 263 -5.52 -24.20 39.93
CA GLY A 263 -5.60 -25.37 39.06
C GLY A 263 -4.31 -25.65 38.32
N ASP A 264 -4.40 -26.42 37.24
CA ASP A 264 -3.30 -26.79 36.36
C ASP A 264 -3.66 -26.53 34.90
N ILE A 265 -2.69 -26.00 34.14
CA ILE A 265 -2.72 -25.99 32.68
C ILE A 265 -1.92 -27.18 32.16
N ARG A 266 -2.56 -28.04 31.39
CA ARG A 266 -2.02 -29.33 30.91
C ARG A 266 -2.23 -29.47 29.41
N PHE A 267 -1.17 -29.82 28.69
CA PHE A 267 -1.20 -30.10 27.25
C PHE A 267 0.04 -30.90 26.86
N THR A 268 0.18 -31.23 25.59
CA THR A 268 1.43 -31.77 25.05
C THR A 268 2.04 -30.82 24.03
N ALA A 269 3.36 -30.71 24.00
CA ALA A 269 4.13 -30.02 22.98
C ALA A 269 5.06 -31.03 22.29
N ASP A 270 4.85 -31.26 20.99
CA ASP A 270 5.47 -32.35 20.21
C ASP A 270 5.38 -33.72 20.93
N GLY A 271 4.21 -34.00 21.52
CA GLY A 271 3.94 -35.23 22.26
C GLY A 271 4.56 -35.31 23.66
N ARG A 272 5.29 -34.29 24.12
CA ARG A 272 5.84 -34.20 25.49
C ARG A 272 4.84 -33.51 26.39
N GLU A 273 4.52 -34.12 27.52
CA GLU A 273 3.57 -33.55 28.49
C GLU A 273 4.12 -32.30 29.15
N VAL A 274 3.28 -31.27 29.20
CA VAL A 274 3.49 -30.01 29.89
C VAL A 274 2.39 -29.86 30.92
N SER A 275 2.76 -29.60 32.18
CA SER A 275 1.83 -29.35 33.28
C SER A 275 2.34 -28.18 34.10
N VAL A 276 1.51 -27.16 34.27
CA VAL A 276 1.85 -25.91 34.95
C VAL A 276 0.79 -25.60 35.98
N ALA A 277 1.18 -25.59 37.25
CA ALA A 277 0.30 -25.19 38.34
C ALA A 277 0.07 -23.68 38.29
N VAL A 278 -1.19 -23.27 38.44
CA VAL A 278 -1.63 -21.88 38.50
C VAL A 278 -2.27 -21.63 39.84
N SER A 279 -1.75 -20.65 40.59
CA SER A 279 -2.29 -20.29 41.90
C SER A 279 -3.50 -19.38 41.77
N ALA A 280 -4.41 -19.43 42.76
CA ALA A 280 -5.48 -18.47 42.89
C ALA A 280 -4.96 -17.02 42.85
N GLY A 281 -5.66 -16.13 42.13
CA GLY A 281 -5.25 -14.74 41.93
C GLY A 281 -4.35 -14.51 40.70
N THR A 282 -3.93 -15.55 40.00
CA THR A 282 -3.12 -15.42 38.78
C THR A 282 -3.96 -14.89 37.62
N THR A 283 -3.50 -13.85 36.94
CA THR A 283 -4.15 -13.32 35.73
C THR A 283 -3.83 -14.18 34.50
N PRO A 284 -4.60 -14.11 33.40
CA PRO A 284 -4.27 -14.82 32.16
C PRO A 284 -2.83 -14.55 31.67
N ARG A 285 -2.39 -13.28 31.71
CA ARG A 285 -0.99 -12.89 31.45
C ARG A 285 0.00 -13.58 32.38
N GLY A 286 -0.31 -13.62 33.68
CA GLY A 286 0.54 -14.30 34.66
C GLY A 286 0.67 -15.81 34.35
N ALA A 287 -0.44 -16.47 34.02
CA ALA A 287 -0.45 -17.87 33.64
C ALA A 287 0.33 -18.11 32.34
N ALA A 288 0.19 -17.25 31.33
CA ALA A 288 0.95 -17.31 30.09
C ALA A 288 2.47 -17.27 30.34
N ARG A 289 2.94 -16.39 31.24
CA ARG A 289 4.36 -16.34 31.63
C ARG A 289 4.84 -17.59 32.36
N LEU A 290 3.98 -18.24 33.15
CA LEU A 290 4.31 -19.53 33.78
C LEU A 290 4.43 -20.64 32.74
N VAL A 291 3.53 -20.67 31.75
CA VAL A 291 3.57 -21.62 30.62
C VAL A 291 4.80 -21.39 29.74
N GLU A 292 5.12 -20.15 29.38
CA GLU A 292 6.33 -19.76 28.65
C GLU A 292 7.59 -20.27 29.38
N ALA A 293 7.73 -19.98 30.68
CA ALA A 293 8.87 -20.42 31.46
C ALA A 293 8.98 -21.95 31.59
N ALA A 294 7.86 -22.68 31.60
CA ALA A 294 7.86 -24.14 31.62
C ALA A 294 8.34 -24.73 30.28
N LEU A 295 7.85 -24.17 29.16
CA LEU A 295 8.25 -24.58 27.81
C LEU A 295 9.73 -24.28 27.53
N ASP A 296 10.23 -23.12 27.96
CA ASP A 296 11.64 -22.75 27.81
C ASP A 296 12.57 -23.74 28.55
N LYS A 297 12.21 -24.14 29.78
CA LYS A 297 12.93 -25.19 30.54
C LYS A 297 12.94 -26.54 29.83
N MET A 298 11.95 -26.79 28.98
CA MET A 298 11.83 -28.00 28.18
C MET A 298 12.58 -27.91 26.84
N GLY A 299 13.18 -26.77 26.51
CA GLY A 299 13.96 -26.55 25.29
C GLY A 299 13.16 -26.04 24.09
N PHE A 300 11.89 -25.67 24.30
CA PHE A 300 11.13 -24.91 23.30
C PHE A 300 11.51 -23.43 23.38
N ARG A 301 11.17 -22.67 22.33
CA ARG A 301 11.15 -21.21 22.37
C ARG A 301 9.69 -20.78 22.46
N ALA A 302 9.28 -20.31 23.63
CA ALA A 302 7.94 -19.78 23.81
C ALA A 302 7.95 -18.24 23.68
N LYS A 303 6.87 -17.67 23.16
CA LYS A 303 6.66 -16.22 23.09
C LYS A 303 5.25 -15.89 23.57
N THR A 304 5.15 -15.06 24.60
CA THR A 304 3.86 -14.53 25.05
C THR A 304 3.41 -13.33 24.18
N SER A 305 2.13 -13.31 23.83
CA SER A 305 1.47 -12.22 23.10
C SER A 305 0.14 -11.88 23.80
N ASP A 306 0.05 -10.68 24.37
CA ASP A 306 -1.13 -10.22 25.09
C ASP A 306 -2.19 -9.68 24.12
N ASN A 307 -3.45 -10.09 24.29
CA ASN A 307 -4.57 -9.56 23.51
C ASN A 307 -5.35 -8.55 24.35
N ARG A 308 -6.14 -7.67 23.72
CA ARG A 308 -7.03 -6.77 24.46
C ARG A 308 -8.26 -7.51 24.96
N ALA A 309 -8.90 -6.96 25.99
CA ALA A 309 -10.19 -7.43 26.44
C ALA A 309 -11.25 -7.08 25.37
N THR A 310 -12.03 -8.08 24.95
CA THR A 310 -13.10 -7.94 23.94
C THR A 310 -14.47 -7.68 24.57
N HIS A 311 -14.59 -7.83 25.89
CA HIS A 311 -15.84 -7.65 26.62
C HIS A 311 -15.65 -6.75 27.85
N ALA A 312 -16.72 -6.04 28.21
CA ALA A 312 -16.73 -5.27 29.46
C ALA A 312 -16.60 -6.21 30.67
N ALA A 313 -15.81 -5.80 31.66
CA ALA A 313 -15.58 -6.52 32.91
C ALA A 313 -14.91 -7.91 32.79
N THR A 314 -14.32 -8.26 31.65
CA THR A 314 -13.42 -9.43 31.52
C THR A 314 -11.95 -9.00 31.60
N GLN A 315 -11.07 -9.95 31.88
CA GLN A 315 -9.63 -9.73 31.72
C GLN A 315 -9.25 -9.74 30.23
N ALA A 316 -8.02 -9.31 29.95
CA ALA A 316 -7.37 -9.56 28.67
C ALA A 316 -6.91 -11.02 28.58
N SER A 317 -7.02 -11.63 27.40
CA SER A 317 -6.45 -12.95 27.14
C SER A 317 -4.96 -12.85 26.80
N SER A 318 -4.24 -13.97 26.89
CA SER A 318 -2.83 -14.02 26.54
C SER A 318 -2.50 -15.31 25.81
N ASP A 319 -1.86 -15.18 24.66
CA ASP A 319 -1.44 -16.32 23.85
C ASP A 319 0.02 -16.66 24.14
N VAL A 320 0.34 -17.96 24.15
CA VAL A 320 1.71 -18.47 24.16
C VAL A 320 1.94 -19.22 22.86
N LEU A 321 2.80 -18.65 22.02
CA LEU A 321 3.24 -19.24 20.76
C LEU A 321 4.44 -20.14 21.05
N VAL A 322 4.44 -21.36 20.53
CA VAL A 322 5.44 -22.37 20.87
C VAL A 322 6.20 -22.81 19.63
N TYR A 323 7.50 -22.55 19.62
CA TYR A 323 8.41 -22.93 18.55
C TYR A 323 9.43 -23.95 19.04
N ARG A 324 9.88 -24.80 18.13
CA ARG A 324 11.04 -25.67 18.34
C ARG A 324 12.32 -24.82 18.32
N ALA A 325 13.43 -25.43 18.75
CA ALA A 325 14.73 -24.76 18.79
C ALA A 325 15.23 -24.28 17.40
N ASP A 326 14.76 -24.91 16.32
CA ASP A 326 15.04 -24.58 14.92
C ASP A 326 14.19 -23.41 14.37
N GLY A 327 13.23 -22.90 15.17
CA GLY A 327 12.33 -21.83 14.80
C GLY A 327 11.02 -22.29 14.15
N ASN A 328 10.84 -23.58 13.86
CA ASN A 328 9.58 -24.07 13.32
C ASN A 328 8.49 -24.15 14.41
N PRO A 329 7.20 -23.94 14.09
CA PRO A 329 6.11 -24.14 15.03
C PRO A 329 6.09 -25.56 15.61
N ALA A 330 5.97 -25.67 16.93
CA ALA A 330 5.74 -26.94 17.62
C ALA A 330 4.27 -27.35 17.50
N THR A 331 3.97 -28.65 17.64
CA THR A 331 2.58 -29.13 17.65
C THR A 331 2.08 -29.30 19.07
N LEU A 332 1.08 -28.52 19.43
CA LEU A 332 0.33 -28.58 20.67
C LEU A 332 -0.89 -29.48 20.50
N ALA A 333 -1.19 -30.25 21.54
CA ALA A 333 -2.38 -31.07 21.61
C ALA A 333 -2.93 -31.09 23.03
N ALA A 334 -4.25 -31.24 23.13
CA ALA A 334 -4.94 -31.41 24.40
C ALA A 334 -4.39 -32.63 25.16
N PRO A 335 -4.46 -32.65 26.50
CA PRO A 335 -4.04 -33.81 27.25
C PRO A 335 -4.92 -35.02 26.89
N LYS A 336 -4.35 -36.23 26.98
CA LYS A 336 -5.10 -37.47 26.67
C LYS A 336 -6.35 -37.66 27.52
N GLN A 337 -6.38 -37.07 28.72
CA GLN A 337 -7.49 -37.13 29.67
C GLN A 337 -7.70 -35.79 30.37
N GLY A 338 -8.96 -35.40 30.52
CA GLY A 338 -9.37 -34.14 31.15
C GLY A 338 -9.24 -32.92 30.23
N ALA A 339 -9.58 -31.75 30.77
CA ALA A 339 -9.48 -30.48 30.06
C ALA A 339 -8.05 -29.91 30.10
N VAL A 340 -7.79 -28.98 29.17
CA VAL A 340 -6.52 -28.23 29.08
C VAL A 340 -6.30 -27.39 30.34
N SER A 341 -7.34 -26.75 30.87
CA SER A 341 -7.32 -26.14 32.21
C SER A 341 -8.18 -26.95 33.17
N SER A 342 -7.70 -27.19 34.38
CA SER A 342 -8.52 -27.69 35.50
C SER A 342 -9.07 -26.58 36.41
N ASP A 343 -8.70 -25.32 36.16
CA ASP A 343 -9.22 -24.15 36.89
C ASP A 343 -10.65 -23.85 36.41
N ALA A 344 -11.56 -23.57 37.34
CA ALA A 344 -12.97 -23.31 37.03
C ALA A 344 -13.22 -21.89 36.46
N ALA A 345 -12.28 -20.97 36.63
CA ALA A 345 -12.40 -19.58 36.21
C ALA A 345 -11.43 -19.20 35.07
N LEU A 346 -10.23 -19.79 35.04
CA LEU A 346 -9.26 -19.56 33.97
C LEU A 346 -9.33 -20.68 32.94
N ASP A 347 -9.94 -20.42 31.81
CA ASP A 347 -9.95 -21.31 30.65
C ASP A 347 -8.61 -21.27 29.89
N ALA A 348 -8.36 -22.34 29.14
CA ALA A 348 -7.22 -22.43 28.23
C ALA A 348 -7.60 -23.22 26.98
N CYS A 349 -7.34 -22.63 25.82
CA CYS A 349 -7.70 -23.19 24.53
C CYS A 349 -6.45 -23.35 23.65
N ILE A 350 -6.32 -24.48 22.98
CA ILE A 350 -5.28 -24.68 21.97
C ILE A 350 -5.83 -24.18 20.64
N GLY A 351 -5.14 -23.22 20.04
CA GLY A 351 -5.48 -22.68 18.74
C GLY A 351 -5.28 -23.71 17.63
N SER A 352 -6.22 -23.80 16.72
CA SER A 352 -6.17 -24.69 15.55
C SER A 352 -6.77 -23.97 14.36
N VAL A 353 -6.13 -24.10 13.19
CA VAL A 353 -6.66 -23.58 11.92
C VAL A 353 -7.28 -24.75 11.15
N ARG A 354 -8.59 -24.66 10.90
CA ARG A 354 -9.41 -25.63 10.18
C ARG A 354 -10.25 -24.87 9.15
N LEU A 355 -9.82 -24.91 7.90
CA LEU A 355 -10.41 -24.11 6.83
C LEU A 355 -11.51 -24.87 6.06
N GLU A 356 -11.90 -26.06 6.51
CA GLU A 356 -12.93 -26.88 5.88
C GLU A 356 -14.33 -26.25 5.93
N ASP A 357 -14.67 -25.60 7.04
CA ASP A 357 -15.91 -24.85 7.27
C ASP A 357 -15.72 -23.33 7.09
N GLY A 358 -14.55 -22.92 6.60
CA GLY A 358 -14.13 -21.54 6.48
C GLY A 358 -13.45 -21.03 7.74
N LEU A 359 -12.64 -19.98 7.60
CA LEU A 359 -11.97 -19.34 8.73
C LEU A 359 -13.01 -18.64 9.63
N GLN A 360 -13.00 -18.93 10.93
CA GLN A 360 -13.80 -18.18 11.90
C GLN A 360 -13.31 -16.74 11.95
N HIS A 361 -14.18 -15.82 11.53
CA HIS A 361 -13.85 -14.41 11.47
C HIS A 361 -14.35 -13.65 12.69
N PHE A 362 -13.71 -12.52 13.00
CA PHE A 362 -14.20 -11.69 14.10
C PHE A 362 -15.52 -11.00 13.76
N THR A 363 -16.22 -10.59 14.82
CA THR A 363 -17.32 -9.65 14.84
C THR A 363 -16.83 -8.29 15.36
N ASP A 364 -17.69 -7.27 15.34
CA ASP A 364 -17.35 -5.96 15.91
C ASP A 364 -16.91 -6.02 17.39
N ALA A 365 -17.37 -7.03 18.14
CA ALA A 365 -17.04 -7.19 19.56
C ALA A 365 -15.60 -7.64 19.79
N ASP A 366 -15.04 -8.44 18.89
CA ASP A 366 -13.74 -9.07 19.02
C ASP A 366 -12.71 -8.67 17.96
N ALA A 367 -13.05 -7.77 17.03
CA ALA A 367 -12.15 -7.19 16.03
C ALA A 367 -10.79 -6.74 16.60
N ILE A 368 -10.81 -6.10 17.77
CA ILE A 368 -9.62 -5.59 18.47
C ILE A 368 -8.60 -6.68 18.87
N ALA A 369 -9.03 -7.94 18.92
CA ALA A 369 -8.18 -9.09 19.27
C ALA A 369 -8.12 -10.15 18.14
N GLY A 370 -9.15 -10.27 17.32
CA GLY A 370 -9.39 -11.40 16.43
C GLY A 370 -9.85 -12.65 17.18
N THR A 371 -10.36 -13.62 16.44
CA THR A 371 -10.72 -14.95 16.95
C THR A 371 -9.46 -15.75 17.33
N LEU A 372 -9.64 -16.83 18.10
CA LEU A 372 -8.51 -17.72 18.41
C LEU A 372 -7.91 -18.33 17.14
N GLU A 373 -8.75 -18.65 16.15
CA GLU A 373 -8.33 -19.25 14.90
C GLU A 373 -7.51 -18.27 14.05
N GLU A 374 -7.98 -17.03 13.89
CA GLU A 374 -7.26 -15.95 13.19
C GLU A 374 -5.91 -15.67 13.85
N ARG A 375 -5.87 -15.54 15.18
CA ARG A 375 -4.60 -15.34 15.90
C ARG A 375 -3.64 -16.50 15.70
N THR A 376 -4.14 -17.73 15.62
CA THR A 376 -3.30 -18.90 15.30
C THR A 376 -2.77 -18.80 13.87
N LEU A 377 -3.63 -18.49 12.90
CA LEU A 377 -3.23 -18.37 11.49
C LEU A 377 -2.23 -17.24 11.28
N VAL A 378 -2.58 -16.03 11.69
CA VAL A 378 -1.82 -14.81 11.43
C VAL A 378 -0.47 -14.85 12.12
N LYS A 379 -0.42 -15.20 13.41
CA LYS A 379 0.84 -15.21 14.16
C LYS A 379 1.82 -16.30 13.72
N ALA A 380 1.38 -17.26 12.89
CA ALA A 380 2.29 -18.24 12.28
C ALA A 380 3.13 -17.63 11.16
N PHE A 381 2.62 -16.58 10.52
CA PHE A 381 3.25 -15.93 9.37
C PHE A 381 3.80 -14.54 9.69
N ASP A 382 3.32 -13.87 10.75
CA ASP A 382 3.83 -12.58 11.22
C ASP A 382 5.36 -12.56 11.36
N ASP A 383 6.01 -11.63 10.65
CA ASP A 383 7.46 -11.38 10.71
C ASP A 383 7.84 -10.37 11.80
N GLY A 384 6.85 -9.71 12.41
CA GLY A 384 7.00 -8.69 13.44
C GLY A 384 7.48 -7.33 12.92
N ASP A 385 7.70 -7.15 11.61
CA ASP A 385 8.10 -5.89 11.02
C ASP A 385 6.87 -5.00 10.79
N PRO A 386 6.74 -3.85 11.50
CA PRO A 386 5.61 -2.96 11.29
C PRO A 386 5.55 -2.35 9.87
N ALA A 387 6.66 -2.37 9.10
CA ALA A 387 6.67 -1.89 7.73
C ALA A 387 6.16 -2.92 6.69
N THR A 388 5.98 -4.19 7.08
CA THR A 388 5.39 -5.23 6.24
C THR A 388 3.87 -5.23 6.39
N LEU A 389 3.15 -5.30 5.27
CA LEU A 389 1.74 -5.62 5.24
C LEU A 389 1.59 -7.11 4.90
N GLU A 390 1.10 -7.90 5.85
CA GLU A 390 0.88 -9.34 5.65
C GLU A 390 -0.51 -9.54 5.02
N VAL A 391 -0.58 -10.31 3.94
CA VAL A 391 -1.82 -10.61 3.22
C VAL A 391 -1.98 -12.12 3.18
N LEU A 392 -3.00 -12.65 3.86
CA LEU A 392 -3.30 -14.08 3.85
C LEU A 392 -4.52 -14.32 2.97
N VAL A 393 -4.33 -15.01 1.86
CA VAL A 393 -5.40 -15.47 1.00
C VAL A 393 -5.88 -16.82 1.48
N ILE A 394 -7.13 -16.91 1.92
CA ILE A 394 -7.75 -18.12 2.50
C ILE A 394 -8.80 -18.73 1.55
N PRO A 395 -9.14 -20.02 1.71
CA PRO A 395 -10.14 -20.68 0.88
C PRO A 395 -11.55 -20.10 1.04
N SER A 396 -11.93 -19.74 2.26
CA SER A 396 -13.16 -18.99 2.54
C SER A 396 -13.21 -18.51 3.99
N PHE A 397 -13.97 -17.47 4.27
CA PHE A 397 -14.48 -17.21 5.62
C PHE A 397 -15.63 -18.16 5.96
N ALA A 398 -15.80 -18.46 7.25
CA ALA A 398 -17.00 -19.13 7.76
C ALA A 398 -18.18 -18.15 7.75
N GLY A 399 -19.42 -18.66 7.72
CA GLY A 399 -20.60 -17.80 7.84
C GLY A 399 -20.94 -17.00 6.57
N ASP A 400 -21.42 -15.76 6.73
CA ASP A 400 -22.06 -14.98 5.70
C ASP A 400 -21.10 -14.03 4.97
N GLY A 401 -21.00 -14.22 3.64
CA GLY A 401 -20.72 -13.18 2.64
C GLY A 401 -19.40 -12.39 2.72
N ARG A 402 -18.61 -12.52 3.78
CA ARG A 402 -17.36 -11.79 3.98
C ARG A 402 -16.34 -12.26 2.95
N ILE A 403 -15.70 -11.30 2.28
CA ILE A 403 -14.70 -11.57 1.25
C ILE A 403 -13.33 -10.98 1.58
N GLY A 404 -13.25 -10.14 2.60
CA GLY A 404 -12.04 -9.50 3.08
C GLY A 404 -12.19 -9.06 4.53
N GLU A 405 -11.06 -8.95 5.24
CA GLU A 405 -10.97 -8.42 6.58
C GLU A 405 -9.57 -7.85 6.84
N SER A 406 -9.49 -6.86 7.73
CA SER A 406 -8.24 -6.17 8.04
C SER A 406 -8.04 -5.93 9.53
N PHE A 407 -6.81 -6.14 10.00
CA PHE A 407 -6.35 -5.75 11.34
C PHE A 407 -5.54 -4.46 11.27
N ILE A 408 -6.08 -3.39 11.87
CA ILE A 408 -5.53 -2.04 11.79
C ILE A 408 -4.63 -1.69 12.99
N PHE A 409 -3.94 -0.56 12.94
CA PHE A 409 -2.99 -0.16 13.98
C PHE A 409 -3.66 0.50 15.20
N LEU A 410 -4.69 1.33 14.97
CA LEU A 410 -5.40 2.13 15.98
C LEU A 410 -5.92 1.30 17.15
N GLU A 411 -6.31 0.07 16.85
CA GLU A 411 -6.85 -0.87 17.82
C GLU A 411 -5.82 -1.32 18.85
N HIS A 412 -4.53 -1.14 18.53
CA HIS A 412 -3.39 -1.59 19.33
C HIS A 412 -3.55 -3.06 19.78
N GLY A 413 -4.11 -3.86 18.87
CA GLY A 413 -4.29 -5.28 19.02
C GLY A 413 -2.96 -6.04 18.94
N ALA A 414 -3.02 -7.34 19.24
CA ALA A 414 -1.87 -8.22 19.10
C ALA A 414 -1.52 -8.52 17.64
N ILE A 415 -2.50 -8.34 16.74
CA ILE A 415 -2.35 -8.38 15.28
C ILE A 415 -2.48 -6.95 14.77
N ARG A 416 -1.69 -6.60 13.75
CA ARG A 416 -1.74 -5.30 13.06
C ARG A 416 -1.15 -5.44 11.67
N ASN A 417 -1.56 -4.56 10.76
CA ASN A 417 -1.06 -4.51 9.38
C ASN A 417 -1.28 -5.83 8.62
N VAL A 418 -2.41 -6.48 8.89
CA VAL A 418 -2.78 -7.75 8.27
C VAL A 418 -4.06 -7.60 7.49
N VAL A 419 -4.09 -8.19 6.30
CA VAL A 419 -5.27 -8.40 5.47
C VAL A 419 -5.52 -9.89 5.37
N LEU A 420 -6.76 -10.30 5.60
CA LEU A 420 -7.27 -11.64 5.29
C LEU A 420 -8.20 -11.50 4.08
N GLU A 421 -7.95 -12.26 3.02
CA GLU A 421 -8.74 -12.18 1.79
C GLU A 421 -9.30 -13.55 1.41
N ASP A 422 -10.61 -13.60 1.16
CA ASP A 422 -11.28 -14.79 0.64
C ASP A 422 -10.95 -14.96 -0.85
N ARG A 423 -10.79 -16.20 -1.32
CA ARG A 423 -10.68 -16.51 -2.75
C ARG A 423 -11.82 -15.89 -3.59
N ALA A 424 -13.00 -15.66 -3.02
CA ALA A 424 -14.13 -15.01 -3.67
C ALA A 424 -13.83 -13.55 -4.03
N GLY A 425 -13.10 -12.81 -3.17
CA GLY A 425 -12.61 -11.47 -3.46
C GLY A 425 -11.72 -11.44 -4.70
N LEU A 426 -10.75 -12.36 -4.77
CA LEU A 426 -9.86 -12.47 -5.93
C LEU A 426 -10.61 -12.88 -7.22
N ARG A 427 -11.67 -13.69 -7.10
CA ARG A 427 -12.50 -14.09 -8.25
C ARG A 427 -13.36 -12.94 -8.79
N ALA A 428 -13.78 -12.02 -7.92
CA ALA A 428 -14.50 -10.82 -8.31
C ALA A 428 -13.60 -9.82 -9.06
N GLN A 429 -12.28 -9.85 -8.83
CA GLN A 429 -11.30 -9.02 -9.55
C GLN A 429 -11.70 -7.53 -9.52
N LYS A 430 -11.80 -6.89 -10.69
CA LYS A 430 -12.16 -5.48 -10.86
C LYS A 430 -13.60 -5.14 -10.43
N SER A 431 -14.45 -6.13 -10.13
CA SER A 431 -15.79 -5.82 -9.60
C SER A 431 -15.79 -5.52 -8.11
N SER A 432 -14.84 -6.07 -7.34
CA SER A 432 -14.80 -5.86 -5.88
C SER A 432 -13.63 -4.98 -5.43
N PHE A 433 -12.47 -5.09 -6.09
CA PHE A 433 -11.21 -4.48 -5.61
C PHE A 433 -10.91 -4.81 -4.14
N THR A 434 -11.23 -6.04 -3.72
CA THR A 434 -11.17 -6.48 -2.31
C THR A 434 -9.81 -6.22 -1.69
N LEU A 435 -8.71 -6.70 -2.28
CA LEU A 435 -7.37 -6.43 -1.74
C LEU A 435 -7.09 -4.93 -1.58
N ALA A 436 -7.44 -4.11 -2.58
CA ALA A 436 -7.22 -2.66 -2.49
C ALA A 436 -8.04 -2.01 -1.37
N HIS A 437 -9.27 -2.48 -1.16
CA HIS A 437 -10.17 -2.04 -0.10
C HIS A 437 -9.62 -2.40 1.29
N GLU A 438 -9.24 -3.66 1.49
CA GLU A 438 -8.68 -4.12 2.77
C GLU A 438 -7.35 -3.43 3.11
N LEU A 439 -6.48 -3.26 2.11
CA LEU A 439 -5.29 -2.42 2.27
C LEU A 439 -5.64 -0.98 2.65
N GLY A 440 -6.82 -0.49 2.31
CA GLY A 440 -7.34 0.81 2.76
C GLY A 440 -7.67 0.87 4.23
N HIS A 441 -8.28 -0.16 4.82
CA HIS A 441 -8.48 -0.19 6.27
C HIS A 441 -7.15 -0.06 7.01
N VAL A 442 -6.13 -0.79 6.55
CA VAL A 442 -4.78 -0.75 7.13
C VAL A 442 -4.09 0.60 6.88
N LEU A 443 -3.99 1.03 5.62
CA LEU A 443 -3.22 2.21 5.26
C LEU A 443 -3.84 3.51 5.80
N LEU A 444 -5.17 3.59 5.82
CA LEU A 444 -5.91 4.73 6.37
C LEU A 444 -6.07 4.65 7.88
N ASP A 445 -5.75 3.50 8.49
CA ASP A 445 -6.02 3.20 9.90
C ASP A 445 -7.48 3.55 10.25
N GLN A 446 -8.39 2.94 9.50
CA GLN A 446 -9.83 3.24 9.53
C GLN A 446 -10.65 1.98 9.83
N PRO A 447 -11.32 1.92 10.99
CA PRO A 447 -12.27 0.87 11.29
C PRO A 447 -13.60 1.12 10.54
N GLY A 448 -14.25 0.04 10.10
CA GLY A 448 -15.55 0.07 9.42
C GLY A 448 -15.54 0.83 8.08
N HIS A 449 -16.71 0.91 7.45
CA HIS A 449 -16.88 1.57 6.17
C HIS A 449 -17.52 2.96 6.33
N PRO A 450 -17.17 3.97 5.50
CA PRO A 450 -17.78 5.30 5.59
C PRO A 450 -19.30 5.30 5.45
N ASP A 451 -19.86 4.42 4.62
CA ASP A 451 -21.29 4.25 4.35
C ASP A 451 -22.06 3.61 5.51
N ASP A 452 -21.39 2.92 6.44
CA ASP A 452 -22.00 2.52 7.72
C ASP A 452 -22.48 3.74 8.53
N PHE A 453 -21.91 4.93 8.26
CA PHE A 453 -22.14 6.16 9.00
C PHE A 453 -22.57 7.36 8.14
N ALA A 454 -22.56 7.22 6.80
CA ALA A 454 -22.82 8.29 5.83
C ALA A 454 -23.73 7.80 4.68
N GLY A 455 -23.88 8.60 3.62
CA GLY A 455 -24.59 8.17 2.41
C GLY A 455 -23.72 7.31 1.51
N ASP A 456 -24.29 6.22 0.98
CA ASP A 456 -23.68 5.32 -0.01
C ASP A 456 -23.01 6.09 -1.17
N SER A 457 -21.76 5.73 -1.45
CA SER A 457 -20.90 6.31 -2.48
C SER A 457 -20.26 5.18 -3.29
N PRO A 458 -20.98 4.57 -4.26
CA PRO A 458 -20.57 3.30 -4.88
C PRO A 458 -19.22 3.33 -5.61
N SER A 459 -18.73 4.51 -6.01
CA SER A 459 -17.40 4.68 -6.64
C SER A 459 -16.25 4.87 -5.65
N SER A 460 -16.54 5.02 -4.36
CA SER A 460 -15.54 5.11 -3.29
C SER A 460 -14.92 3.73 -3.07
N LEU A 461 -13.61 3.68 -2.89
CA LEU A 461 -12.91 2.43 -2.60
C LEU A 461 -13.34 1.86 -1.25
N MET A 462 -13.48 2.71 -0.23
CA MET A 462 -13.71 2.29 1.16
C MET A 462 -15.15 1.95 1.48
N ASP A 463 -16.05 1.94 0.49
CA ASP A 463 -17.47 1.69 0.66
C ASP A 463 -17.79 0.18 0.67
N ALA A 464 -18.66 -0.27 1.57
CA ALA A 464 -18.98 -1.68 1.80
C ALA A 464 -19.70 -2.37 0.62
N ASP A 465 -20.44 -1.62 -0.19
CA ASP A 465 -21.37 -2.14 -1.21
C ASP A 465 -20.68 -2.61 -2.51
N ALA A 466 -19.62 -3.40 -2.37
CA ALA A 466 -18.89 -4.05 -3.46
C ALA A 466 -19.75 -5.00 -4.32
N VAL A 467 -21.00 -5.24 -3.94
CA VAL A 467 -21.90 -6.24 -4.54
C VAL A 467 -22.92 -5.67 -5.52
N ASN A 468 -23.00 -4.34 -5.71
CA ASN A 468 -23.96 -3.75 -6.64
C ASN A 468 -23.41 -3.70 -8.09
N PRO A 469 -23.99 -4.46 -9.04
CA PRO A 469 -23.57 -4.47 -10.45
C PRO A 469 -23.94 -3.21 -11.24
N THR A 470 -24.45 -2.14 -10.62
CA THR A 470 -24.48 -0.80 -11.23
C THR A 470 -23.29 0.08 -10.80
N ALA A 471 -22.47 -0.39 -9.85
CA ALA A 471 -21.32 0.31 -9.26
C ALA A 471 -19.99 0.15 -10.04
N PHE A 472 -20.00 -0.41 -11.26
CA PHE A 472 -18.82 -0.73 -12.08
C PHE A 472 -18.00 0.48 -12.61
N GLY A 473 -18.13 1.64 -11.99
CA GLY A 473 -17.08 2.66 -12.11
C GLY A 473 -15.82 2.17 -11.37
N PRO A 474 -14.63 2.58 -11.77
CA PRO A 474 -13.44 2.22 -11.02
C PRO A 474 -13.55 2.79 -9.61
N ARG A 475 -13.27 1.94 -8.61
CA ARG A 475 -13.21 2.33 -7.20
C ARG A 475 -12.04 3.28 -6.98
N ARG A 476 -12.20 4.31 -6.15
CA ARG A 476 -11.17 5.36 -5.98
C ARG A 476 -11.03 5.87 -4.57
N LEU A 477 -9.89 6.52 -4.34
CA LEU A 477 -9.57 7.24 -3.13
C LEU A 477 -9.64 8.75 -3.39
N SER A 478 -10.32 9.46 -2.50
CA SER A 478 -10.32 10.91 -2.41
C SER A 478 -8.95 11.45 -1.99
N LEU A 479 -8.72 12.74 -2.24
CA LEU A 479 -7.51 13.41 -1.75
C LEU A 479 -7.41 13.41 -0.22
N ALA A 480 -8.55 13.42 0.49
CA ALA A 480 -8.58 13.35 1.94
C ALA A 480 -8.09 11.99 2.44
N GLU A 481 -8.52 10.90 1.79
CA GLU A 481 -8.05 9.55 2.08
C GLU A 481 -6.56 9.41 1.76
N CYS A 482 -6.08 9.93 0.63
CA CYS A 482 -4.63 9.92 0.34
C CYS A 482 -3.82 10.62 1.44
N ARG A 483 -4.27 11.78 1.93
CA ARG A 483 -3.59 12.52 3.02
C ARG A 483 -3.65 11.76 4.33
N ARG A 484 -4.76 11.07 4.61
CA ARG A 484 -4.89 10.20 5.77
C ARG A 484 -3.90 9.02 5.69
N ALA A 485 -3.76 8.38 4.53
CA ALA A 485 -2.80 7.32 4.31
C ALA A 485 -1.35 7.78 4.61
N ASP A 486 -0.95 8.95 4.10
CA ASP A 486 0.37 9.51 4.41
C ASP A 486 0.55 9.83 5.91
N ALA A 487 -0.49 10.37 6.55
CA ALA A 487 -0.43 10.68 7.98
C ALA A 487 -0.33 9.44 8.87
N GLN A 488 -1.12 8.39 8.57
CA GLN A 488 -1.23 7.19 9.40
C GLN A 488 -0.20 6.12 9.06
N SER A 489 0.27 6.08 7.81
CA SER A 489 1.15 5.02 7.30
C SER A 489 2.47 5.53 6.72
N GLY A 490 2.63 6.84 6.52
CA GLY A 490 3.87 7.45 6.00
C GLY A 490 5.08 7.31 6.93
N ALA A 491 6.24 7.79 6.45
CA ALA A 491 7.53 7.62 7.11
C ALA A 491 7.62 8.19 8.55
N LYS A 492 6.70 9.09 8.92
CA LYS A 492 6.63 9.71 10.26
C LYS A 492 5.63 9.04 11.19
N SER A 493 4.86 8.06 10.71
CA SER A 493 3.86 7.37 11.51
C SER A 493 4.46 6.26 12.39
N LEU A 494 3.62 5.61 13.18
CA LEU A 494 4.01 4.46 14.01
C LEU A 494 4.02 3.15 13.20
N SER A 495 3.07 2.94 12.29
CA SER A 495 3.05 1.76 11.42
C SER A 495 4.19 1.80 10.41
N ARG A 496 4.46 2.96 9.80
CA ARG A 496 5.49 3.16 8.75
C ARG A 496 5.36 2.19 7.58
N ALA A 497 4.15 1.75 7.28
CA ALA A 497 3.88 0.86 6.15
C ALA A 497 4.19 1.50 4.78
N LEU A 498 4.27 2.83 4.71
CA LEU A 498 4.63 3.59 3.51
C LEU A 498 6.00 4.24 3.66
N SER A 499 6.86 3.98 2.67
CA SER A 499 8.19 4.56 2.55
C SER A 499 8.31 5.40 1.27
N PRO A 500 9.13 6.47 1.26
CA PRO A 500 9.39 7.23 0.04
C PRO A 500 10.00 6.33 -1.05
N TRP A 501 9.51 6.48 -2.28
CA TRP A 501 9.99 5.70 -3.42
C TRP A 501 10.52 6.61 -4.54
N PRO A 502 11.83 6.87 -4.57
CA PRO A 502 12.40 7.86 -5.49
C PRO A 502 12.29 7.39 -6.94
N LEU A 503 12.01 8.34 -7.83
CA LEU A 503 11.94 8.09 -9.26
C LEU A 503 13.34 7.77 -9.82
N ALA A 504 13.41 6.76 -10.69
CA ALA A 504 14.55 6.62 -11.57
C ALA A 504 14.65 7.84 -12.52
N PRO A 505 15.86 8.32 -12.85
CA PRO A 505 16.04 9.43 -13.78
C PRO A 505 15.29 9.17 -15.10
N VAL A 506 14.59 10.17 -15.62
CA VAL A 506 14.07 10.11 -17.00
C VAL A 506 15.29 10.04 -17.91
N ALA A 507 15.40 8.99 -18.73
CA ALA A 507 16.38 9.01 -19.80
C ALA A 507 16.01 10.14 -20.75
N THR A 508 16.75 11.25 -20.71
CA THR A 508 16.64 12.28 -21.74
C THR A 508 17.00 11.63 -23.07
N PRO A 509 16.21 11.85 -24.15
CA PRO A 509 16.60 11.37 -25.47
C PRO A 509 17.97 11.97 -25.78
N LYS A 510 18.99 11.12 -25.94
CA LYS A 510 20.31 11.57 -26.41
C LYS A 510 20.08 12.28 -27.73
N LYS A 511 20.45 13.56 -27.83
CA LYS A 511 20.52 14.26 -29.12
C LYS A 511 21.27 13.34 -30.08
N ALA A 512 20.60 12.93 -31.16
CA ALA A 512 21.25 12.16 -32.21
C ALA A 512 22.53 12.92 -32.60
N LYS A 513 23.67 12.25 -32.46
CA LYS A 513 24.95 12.84 -32.85
C LYS A 513 24.85 13.07 -34.35
N ALA A 514 24.90 14.33 -34.78
CA ALA A 514 24.91 14.65 -36.20
C ALA A 514 26.02 13.83 -36.88
N PRO A 515 25.77 13.21 -38.05
CA PRO A 515 26.82 12.51 -38.77
C PRO A 515 27.99 13.47 -38.98
N GLN A 516 29.18 13.05 -38.55
CA GLN A 516 30.40 13.80 -38.83
C GLN A 516 30.66 13.75 -40.35
N PRO A 517 31.15 14.86 -40.94
CA PRO A 517 31.31 15.01 -42.38
C PRO A 517 32.26 13.99 -43.00
#